data_AF-A0AAJ7X6D1-F1
#
_entry.id   AF-A0AAJ7X6D1-F1
#
_cell.length_a   1.000
_cell.length_b   1.000
_cell.length_c   1.000
_cell.angle_alpha   90.00
_cell.angle_beta   90.00
_cell.angle_gamma   90.00
#
_symmetry.space_group_name_H-M   'P 1'
#
loop_
_entity.id
_entity.type
_entity.pdbx_description
1 polymer ?
#
loop_
_entity_poly.entity_id
_entity_poly.type
_entity_poly.pdbx_seq_one_letter_code
_entity_poly.pdbx_strand_id
1 'polypeptide(L)'
;MPSVRPRLCCRTVADPALAVPHACLAGSMSGGNGAALDPANAPSRGLAESRQERVTLAGVDASSLGLLLSYAYTGEVRICRANVQALLAAADLLDVPPVRQACARFLQSQLDVSNCLGMHCFAEAHACPELQRASLDFALQHFASVWQQEEFGALTSDKLLELLASDRLNAPREETVFQASLAWLNRTADRRQYADKVFELVRFPLMSPYYIHDVVEKQSLISESAICQRLVSEAKDFMLLQDRRGELVSPRTRPRYSSGITEVIIAVGGEDDKVVLRSVECYGPQSGQWKALACLPFAVSKHGLVVSGNTLYMAGGEFPDGLASRDTWRYDPSFDTWQEMAQMNVARSELGLAMLDGFVFAVGGWEGSSRLDSVEGYDPSTNCWQFVAPMRMAVTSPAVVALDGLLYVTGGAVLEDGDGIELVQVYNPKMDTWSEVPPMQIARSGSAACVLKGKIYVIGGWHASTENTNKVECYDPAQNSWHMCAPMIERRYRPGVAVVDGKIYVLGGEEGWDRYHDTIERYDDLTDTWEIVGEMPTSRSWLSCVSIQIHQDIRTSSPGSAEPYGYE
;
A
#
# COMPACT_ATOMS: atom_id res chain seq x y z
N MET A 1 22.44 -47.43 -35.26
CA MET A 1 21.51 -46.62 -34.44
C MET A 1 21.68 -45.18 -34.86
N PRO A 2 20.66 -44.56 -35.47
CA PRO A 2 20.83 -43.28 -36.15
C PRO A 2 20.71 -42.08 -35.19
N SER A 3 21.34 -41.00 -35.65
CA SER A 3 21.63 -39.72 -35.01
C SER A 3 20.40 -38.88 -34.63
N VAL A 4 20.46 -38.25 -33.46
CA VAL A 4 19.58 -37.15 -33.05
C VAL A 4 19.98 -35.87 -33.78
N ARG A 5 19.06 -35.26 -34.54
CA ARG A 5 19.16 -33.89 -35.06
C ARG A 5 18.30 -32.95 -34.20
N PRO A 6 18.71 -31.68 -33.99
CA PRO A 6 17.94 -30.71 -33.23
C PRO A 6 16.73 -30.23 -34.03
N ARG A 7 15.56 -30.13 -33.39
CA ARG A 7 14.35 -29.55 -33.99
C ARG A 7 14.53 -28.04 -34.13
N LEU A 8 14.51 -27.53 -35.35
CA LEU A 8 14.39 -26.09 -35.64
C LEU A 8 12.99 -25.62 -35.22
N CYS A 9 12.92 -24.70 -34.25
CA CYS A 9 11.71 -23.97 -33.87
C CYS A 9 11.35 -22.93 -34.95
N CYS A 10 10.68 -23.36 -36.01
CA CYS A 10 10.01 -22.46 -36.96
C CYS A 10 8.49 -22.58 -36.75
N ARG A 11 7.79 -21.44 -36.66
CA ARG A 11 6.33 -21.41 -36.60
C ARG A 11 5.80 -20.79 -37.89
N THR A 12 4.96 -21.53 -38.60
CA THR A 12 4.21 -21.02 -39.77
C THR A 12 2.87 -20.52 -39.26
N VAL A 13 2.51 -19.28 -39.58
CA VAL A 13 1.17 -18.74 -39.34
C VAL A 13 0.44 -18.75 -40.66
N ALA A 14 -0.73 -19.40 -40.70
CA ALA A 14 -1.62 -19.44 -41.87
C ALA A 14 -2.93 -18.73 -41.49
N ASP A 15 -3.31 -17.71 -42.26
CA ASP A 15 -4.59 -17.02 -42.12
C ASP A 15 -5.63 -17.65 -43.07
N PRO A 16 -6.68 -18.33 -42.57
CA PRO A 16 -7.67 -18.99 -43.43
C PRO A 16 -8.60 -18.00 -44.17
N ALA A 17 -8.52 -16.69 -43.93
CA ALA A 17 -9.44 -15.70 -44.52
C ALA A 17 -9.05 -15.18 -45.92
N LEU A 18 -7.86 -15.52 -46.46
CA LEU A 18 -7.32 -14.90 -47.69
C LEU A 18 -7.40 -15.75 -48.97
N ALA A 19 -8.11 -16.88 -48.95
CA ALA A 19 -8.32 -17.66 -50.17
C ALA A 19 -9.53 -17.12 -50.97
N VAL A 20 -9.28 -16.34 -52.04
CA VAL A 20 -9.97 -16.28 -53.36
C VAL A 20 -9.64 -14.94 -54.10
N PRO A 21 -9.54 -14.91 -55.44
CA PRO A 21 -8.55 -14.08 -56.14
C PRO A 21 -9.08 -12.78 -56.78
N HIS A 22 -8.13 -11.89 -57.08
CA HIS A 22 -8.19 -10.76 -58.03
C HIS A 22 -9.40 -9.80 -57.93
N ALA A 23 -9.20 -8.66 -57.23
CA ALA A 23 -9.84 -7.39 -57.59
C ALA A 23 -9.04 -6.21 -57.01
N CYS A 24 -8.92 -5.13 -57.80
CA CYS A 24 -8.12 -3.93 -57.58
C CYS A 24 -8.30 -3.29 -56.19
N LEU A 25 -7.18 -2.98 -55.53
CA LEU A 25 -7.13 -2.05 -54.40
C LEU A 25 -7.16 -0.61 -54.92
N ALA A 26 -8.36 -0.08 -55.12
CA ALA A 26 -8.60 1.36 -55.10
C ALA A 26 -8.99 1.75 -53.67
N GLY A 27 -8.19 2.62 -53.05
CA GLY A 27 -8.42 3.08 -51.69
C GLY A 27 -9.70 3.89 -51.54
N SER A 28 -10.43 3.67 -50.45
CA SER A 28 -11.48 4.56 -49.96
C SER A 28 -11.27 4.82 -48.47
N MET A 29 -10.97 6.08 -48.14
CA MET A 29 -11.14 6.64 -46.80
C MET A 29 -12.60 7.11 -46.67
N SER A 30 -13.33 6.60 -45.69
CA SER A 30 -14.50 7.26 -45.09
C SER A 30 -13.99 8.20 -43.98
N GLY A 31 -14.55 9.37 -43.66
CA GLY A 31 -15.84 9.98 -43.95
C GLY A 31 -16.33 10.61 -42.65
N GLY A 32 -16.19 11.93 -42.50
CA GLY A 32 -16.59 12.67 -41.29
C GLY A 32 -16.89 14.14 -41.57
N ASN A 33 -18.19 14.44 -41.71
CA ASN A 33 -18.93 15.70 -41.51
C ASN A 33 -18.31 17.07 -41.87
N GLY A 34 -18.76 17.60 -43.02
CA GLY A 34 -19.66 18.76 -43.08
C GLY A 34 -19.18 20.12 -42.54
N ALA A 35 -18.47 20.88 -43.38
CA ALA A 35 -18.61 22.34 -43.46
C ALA A 35 -18.20 22.80 -44.88
N ALA A 36 -19.10 23.48 -45.58
CA ALA A 36 -18.92 23.91 -46.97
C ALA A 36 -18.03 25.16 -47.05
N LEU A 37 -16.88 25.06 -47.74
CA LEU A 37 -16.04 26.19 -48.15
C LEU A 37 -15.38 25.89 -49.52
N ASP A 38 -15.21 26.95 -50.32
CA ASP A 38 -14.96 27.04 -51.77
C ASP A 38 -13.87 26.14 -52.43
N PRO A 39 -13.99 25.80 -53.73
CA PRO A 39 -13.08 24.86 -54.42
C PRO A 39 -11.72 25.43 -54.88
N ALA A 40 -11.33 26.64 -54.47
CA ALA A 40 -10.23 27.35 -55.12
C ALA A 40 -8.84 27.22 -54.48
N ASN A 41 -8.63 26.43 -53.41
CA ASN A 41 -7.30 26.38 -52.77
C ASN A 41 -6.98 25.09 -51.99
N ALA A 42 -7.10 23.91 -52.62
CA ALA A 42 -6.59 22.67 -52.03
C ALA A 42 -5.11 22.45 -52.43
N PRO A 43 -4.15 22.40 -51.48
CA PRO A 43 -2.80 21.95 -51.78
C PRO A 43 -2.86 20.46 -52.16
N SER A 44 -2.17 20.11 -53.25
CA SER A 44 -2.05 18.75 -53.76
C SER A 44 -1.47 17.80 -52.70
N ARG A 45 -2.32 17.05 -52.00
CA ARG A 45 -1.92 15.90 -51.18
C ARG A 45 -1.66 14.67 -52.06
N GLY A 46 -0.72 14.80 -52.98
CA GLY A 46 -0.11 13.64 -53.64
C GLY A 46 1.22 13.35 -52.96
N LEU A 47 1.41 12.12 -52.45
CA LEU A 47 2.70 11.64 -51.96
C LEU A 47 3.77 11.89 -53.02
N ALA A 48 4.91 12.51 -52.68
CA ALA A 48 5.99 12.81 -53.64
C ALA A 48 6.52 11.53 -54.32
N GLU A 49 6.38 10.40 -53.62
CA GLU A 49 6.67 9.03 -54.01
C GLU A 49 5.84 8.59 -55.23
N SER A 50 4.64 9.14 -55.44
CA SER A 50 3.77 8.80 -56.59
C SER A 50 4.33 9.22 -57.95
N ARG A 51 5.35 10.09 -57.95
CA ARG A 51 6.03 10.59 -59.17
C ARG A 51 7.44 10.05 -59.34
N GLN A 52 7.88 9.15 -58.45
CA GLN A 52 9.21 8.55 -58.47
C GLN A 52 9.14 7.13 -59.04
N GLU A 53 9.99 6.80 -60.01
CA GLU A 53 10.12 5.42 -60.52
C GLU A 53 10.77 4.47 -59.50
N ARG A 54 11.50 5.02 -58.52
CA ARG A 54 12.15 4.26 -57.44
C ARG A 54 11.94 4.98 -56.12
N VAL A 55 11.25 4.32 -55.20
CA VAL A 55 11.06 4.78 -53.81
C VAL A 55 11.99 3.97 -52.92
N THR A 56 12.82 4.67 -52.14
CA THR A 56 13.70 4.02 -51.16
C THR A 56 12.97 3.95 -49.83
N LEU A 57 12.56 2.75 -49.42
CA LEU A 57 11.95 2.54 -48.11
C LEU A 57 13.05 2.50 -47.04
N ALA A 58 13.21 3.59 -46.30
CA ALA A 58 14.14 3.64 -45.17
C ALA A 58 13.59 2.82 -44.00
N GLY A 59 14.45 2.01 -43.36
CA GLY A 59 14.10 1.25 -42.16
C GLY A 59 13.51 -0.15 -42.38
N VAL A 60 13.40 -0.63 -43.63
CA VAL A 60 12.92 -1.98 -43.94
C VAL A 60 14.00 -2.79 -44.62
N ASP A 61 14.36 -3.95 -44.04
CA ASP A 61 15.26 -4.88 -44.69
C ASP A 61 14.58 -5.56 -45.90
N ALA A 62 15.33 -5.74 -46.99
CA ALA A 62 14.81 -6.32 -48.23
C ALA A 62 14.24 -7.72 -48.02
N SER A 63 14.81 -8.51 -47.11
CA SER A 63 14.32 -9.86 -46.80
C SER A 63 12.99 -9.83 -46.04
N SER A 64 12.82 -8.88 -45.12
CA SER A 64 11.57 -8.68 -44.37
C SER A 64 10.44 -8.19 -45.27
N LEU A 65 10.72 -7.26 -46.19
CA LEU A 65 9.74 -6.82 -47.18
C LEU A 65 9.32 -7.96 -48.10
N GLY A 66 10.27 -8.79 -48.54
CA GLY A 66 9.98 -9.98 -49.34
C GLY A 66 9.07 -10.97 -48.62
N LEU A 67 9.27 -11.18 -47.31
CA LEU A 67 8.41 -12.03 -46.48
C LEU A 67 7.00 -11.45 -46.34
N LEU A 68 6.87 -10.15 -46.11
CA LEU A 68 5.56 -9.47 -46.03
C LEU A 68 4.82 -9.51 -47.38
N LEU A 69 5.53 -9.30 -48.48
CA LEU A 69 4.97 -9.42 -49.82
C LEU A 69 4.52 -10.86 -50.08
N SER A 70 5.34 -11.85 -49.72
CA SER A 70 4.94 -13.26 -49.85
C SER A 70 3.68 -13.57 -49.05
N TYR A 71 3.58 -13.06 -47.81
CA TYR A 71 2.41 -13.19 -46.96
C TYR A 71 1.16 -12.56 -47.59
N ALA A 72 1.28 -11.40 -48.24
CA ALA A 72 0.17 -10.75 -48.92
C ALA A 72 -0.42 -11.63 -50.06
N TYR A 73 0.39 -12.49 -50.67
CA TYR A 73 -0.07 -13.40 -51.73
C TYR A 73 -0.41 -14.82 -51.25
N THR A 74 0.21 -15.31 -50.17
CA THR A 74 0.06 -16.70 -49.71
C THR A 74 -0.77 -16.86 -48.45
N GLY A 75 -0.95 -15.79 -47.66
CA GLY A 75 -1.52 -15.85 -46.31
C GLY A 75 -0.62 -16.56 -45.29
N GLU A 76 0.61 -16.95 -45.66
CA GLU A 76 1.55 -17.67 -44.80
C GLU A 76 2.87 -16.91 -44.61
N VAL A 77 3.33 -16.82 -43.35
CA VAL A 77 4.66 -16.27 -43.03
C VAL A 77 5.42 -17.18 -42.08
N ARG A 78 6.73 -17.31 -42.30
CA ARG A 78 7.66 -18.10 -41.47
C ARG A 78 8.44 -17.18 -40.54
N ILE A 79 8.23 -17.36 -39.23
CA ILE A 79 8.89 -16.57 -38.19
C ILE A 79 9.97 -17.42 -37.52
N CYS A 80 11.18 -16.86 -37.39
CA CYS A 80 12.35 -17.47 -36.74
C CYS A 80 13.13 -16.43 -35.93
N ARG A 81 14.06 -16.88 -35.07
CA ARG A 81 14.86 -16.00 -34.21
C ARG A 81 15.68 -14.96 -34.98
N ALA A 82 16.10 -15.28 -36.21
CA ALA A 82 16.93 -14.38 -37.02
C ALA A 82 16.12 -13.29 -37.75
N ASN A 83 14.85 -13.55 -38.08
CA ASN A 83 14.05 -12.60 -38.86
C ASN A 83 13.01 -11.84 -38.03
N VAL A 84 12.66 -12.31 -36.83
CA VAL A 84 11.50 -11.81 -36.09
C VAL A 84 11.58 -10.32 -35.72
N GLN A 85 12.74 -9.80 -35.35
CA GLN A 85 12.89 -8.39 -34.98
C GLN A 85 12.73 -7.48 -36.21
N ALA A 86 13.45 -7.77 -37.29
CA ALA A 86 13.35 -7.02 -38.55
C ALA A 86 11.95 -7.14 -39.18
N LEU A 87 11.33 -8.33 -39.09
CA LEU A 87 9.98 -8.57 -39.58
C LEU A 87 8.93 -7.83 -38.75
N LEU A 88 9.06 -7.78 -37.42
CA LEU A 88 8.17 -6.98 -36.56
C LEU A 88 8.27 -5.50 -36.90
N ALA A 89 9.48 -4.96 -36.99
CA ALA A 89 9.71 -3.56 -37.34
C ALA A 89 9.13 -3.20 -38.72
N ALA A 90 9.30 -4.09 -39.71
CA ALA A 90 8.73 -3.91 -41.03
C ALA A 90 7.19 -4.02 -41.05
N ALA A 91 6.62 -4.98 -40.30
CA ALA A 91 5.18 -5.17 -40.20
C ALA A 91 4.50 -4.01 -39.47
N ASP A 92 5.17 -3.38 -38.50
CA ASP A 92 4.69 -2.19 -37.81
C ASP A 92 4.73 -0.97 -38.74
N LEU A 93 5.85 -0.75 -39.45
CA LEU A 93 5.98 0.37 -40.39
C LEU A 93 4.98 0.31 -41.56
N LEU A 94 4.70 -0.89 -42.06
CA LEU A 94 3.80 -1.12 -43.19
C LEU A 94 2.35 -1.43 -42.77
N ASP A 95 2.05 -1.32 -41.48
CA ASP A 95 0.74 -1.56 -40.88
C ASP A 95 0.11 -2.90 -41.30
N VAL A 96 0.79 -4.01 -40.96
CA VAL A 96 0.33 -5.39 -41.15
C VAL A 96 0.07 -6.05 -39.78
N PRO A 97 -1.08 -5.78 -39.13
CA PRO A 97 -1.35 -6.19 -37.74
C PRO A 97 -1.24 -7.70 -37.46
N PRO A 98 -1.70 -8.62 -38.34
CA PRO A 98 -1.62 -10.06 -38.07
C PRO A 98 -0.18 -10.57 -37.94
N VAL A 99 0.71 -10.10 -38.82
CA VAL A 99 2.14 -10.46 -38.79
C VAL A 99 2.80 -9.83 -37.57
N ARG A 100 2.45 -8.58 -37.23
CA ARG A 100 2.93 -7.91 -36.02
C ARG A 100 2.57 -8.68 -34.75
N GLN A 101 1.31 -9.06 -34.60
CA GLN A 101 0.83 -9.86 -33.45
C GLN A 101 1.51 -11.24 -33.40
N ALA A 102 1.69 -11.91 -34.54
CA ALA A 102 2.37 -13.18 -34.60
C ALA A 102 3.85 -13.08 -34.18
N CYS A 103 4.56 -12.05 -34.62
CA CYS A 103 5.93 -11.78 -34.22
C CYS A 103 6.03 -11.44 -32.72
N ALA A 104 5.12 -10.62 -32.19
CA ALA A 104 5.05 -10.30 -30.77
C ALA A 104 4.84 -11.54 -29.89
N ARG A 105 3.91 -12.44 -30.26
CA ARG A 105 3.68 -13.71 -29.56
C ARG A 105 4.90 -14.64 -29.64
N PHE A 106 5.58 -14.67 -30.78
CA PHE A 106 6.82 -15.45 -30.91
C PHE A 106 7.90 -14.91 -29.97
N LEU A 107 8.11 -13.59 -29.93
CA LEU A 107 9.08 -12.95 -29.03
C LEU A 107 8.74 -13.19 -27.56
N GLN A 108 7.46 -13.11 -27.18
CA GLN A 108 7.01 -13.43 -25.83
C GLN A 108 7.35 -14.86 -25.42
N SER A 109 7.24 -15.84 -26.32
CA SER A 109 7.63 -17.23 -26.05
C SER A 109 9.14 -17.45 -25.91
N GLN A 110 9.97 -16.45 -26.24
CA GLN A 110 11.43 -16.50 -26.21
C GLN A 110 12.02 -15.53 -25.17
N LEU A 111 11.19 -14.98 -24.27
CA LEU A 111 11.65 -14.14 -23.17
C LEU A 111 12.57 -14.94 -22.24
N ASP A 112 13.70 -14.33 -21.90
CA ASP A 112 14.73 -14.88 -21.04
C ASP A 112 15.29 -13.77 -20.14
N VAL A 113 15.89 -14.16 -19.01
CA VAL A 113 16.50 -13.21 -18.07
C VAL A 113 17.56 -12.32 -18.73
N SER A 114 18.24 -12.84 -19.76
CA SER A 114 19.30 -12.13 -20.49
C SER A 114 18.80 -11.15 -21.56
N ASN A 115 17.53 -11.25 -22.01
CA ASN A 115 17.02 -10.47 -23.14
C ASN A 115 15.78 -9.61 -22.81
N CYS A 116 15.20 -9.78 -21.62
CA CYS A 116 13.91 -9.19 -21.29
C CYS A 116 13.92 -7.65 -21.31
N LEU A 117 15.02 -7.01 -20.92
CA LEU A 117 15.16 -5.56 -20.88
C LEU A 117 15.31 -4.99 -22.30
N GLY A 118 16.12 -5.63 -23.14
CA GLY A 118 16.25 -5.30 -24.56
C GLY A 118 14.92 -5.48 -25.29
N MET A 119 14.20 -6.58 -25.04
CA MET A 119 12.87 -6.84 -25.60
C MET A 119 11.83 -5.82 -25.15
N HIS A 120 11.90 -5.34 -23.91
CA HIS A 120 11.03 -4.27 -23.42
C HIS A 120 11.27 -2.95 -24.17
N CYS A 121 12.53 -2.51 -24.27
CA CYS A 121 12.88 -1.28 -25.00
C CYS A 121 12.52 -1.39 -26.50
N PHE A 122 12.73 -2.57 -27.09
CA PHE A 122 12.35 -2.86 -28.46
C PHE A 122 10.83 -2.80 -28.67
N ALA A 123 10.05 -3.41 -27.77
CA ALA A 123 8.59 -3.39 -27.83
C ALA A 123 8.02 -1.97 -27.69
N GLU A 124 8.61 -1.14 -26.83
CA GLU A 124 8.23 0.26 -26.68
C GLU A 124 8.53 1.08 -27.96
N ALA A 125 9.72 0.90 -28.55
CA ALA A 125 10.11 1.58 -29.78
C ALA A 125 9.20 1.26 -30.99
N HIS A 126 8.59 0.06 -31.00
CA HIS A 126 7.67 -0.41 -32.03
C HIS A 126 6.20 -0.45 -31.58
N ALA A 127 5.84 0.32 -30.55
CA ALA A 127 4.47 0.46 -30.04
C ALA A 127 3.70 -0.88 -29.90
N CYS A 128 4.37 -1.89 -29.33
CA CYS A 128 3.86 -3.24 -29.11
C CYS A 128 3.51 -3.45 -27.63
N PRO A 129 2.31 -3.02 -27.16
CA PRO A 129 1.98 -2.96 -25.74
C PRO A 129 1.92 -4.33 -25.07
N GLU A 130 1.47 -5.38 -25.79
CA GLU A 130 1.40 -6.74 -25.24
C GLU A 130 2.80 -7.28 -24.89
N LEU A 131 3.76 -7.12 -25.81
CA LEU A 131 5.14 -7.55 -25.59
C LEU A 131 5.84 -6.66 -24.57
N GLN A 132 5.59 -5.35 -24.58
CA GLN A 132 6.15 -4.40 -23.62
C GLN A 132 5.72 -4.75 -22.19
N ARG A 133 4.44 -5.06 -21.98
CA ARG A 133 3.91 -5.49 -20.68
C ARG A 133 4.47 -6.84 -20.25
N ALA A 134 4.45 -7.83 -21.15
CA ALA A 134 4.95 -9.17 -20.83
C ALA A 134 6.45 -9.18 -20.50
N SER A 135 7.27 -8.42 -21.23
CA SER A 135 8.71 -8.30 -20.99
C SER A 135 9.01 -7.54 -19.69
N LEU A 136 8.27 -6.47 -19.38
CA LEU A 136 8.41 -5.75 -18.11
C LEU A 136 8.00 -6.63 -16.93
N ASP A 137 6.82 -7.27 -17.00
CA ASP A 137 6.35 -8.15 -15.92
C ASP A 137 7.33 -9.31 -15.69
N PHE A 138 7.91 -9.89 -16.74
CA PHE A 138 8.97 -10.90 -16.63
C PHE A 138 10.25 -10.34 -15.98
N ALA A 139 10.69 -9.14 -16.39
CA ALA A 139 11.87 -8.49 -15.81
C ALA A 139 11.69 -8.16 -14.32
N LEU A 140 10.49 -7.68 -13.95
CA LEU A 140 10.13 -7.40 -12.56
C LEU A 140 10.09 -8.69 -11.73
N GLN A 141 9.51 -9.78 -12.25
CA GLN A 141 9.42 -11.07 -11.54
C GLN A 141 10.76 -11.76 -11.34
N HIS A 142 11.70 -11.61 -12.28
CA HIS A 142 13.01 -12.24 -12.25
C HIS A 142 14.15 -11.27 -11.91
N PHE A 143 13.84 -10.14 -11.28
CA PHE A 143 14.77 -9.04 -11.06
C PHE A 143 16.12 -9.49 -10.47
N ALA A 144 16.11 -10.36 -9.46
CA ALA A 144 17.31 -10.90 -8.80
C ALA A 144 18.33 -11.53 -9.76
N SER A 145 17.87 -12.11 -10.87
CA SER A 145 18.72 -12.68 -11.93
C SER A 145 18.99 -11.69 -13.06
N VAL A 146 18.02 -10.81 -13.36
CA VAL A 146 18.08 -9.83 -14.46
C VAL A 146 19.14 -8.76 -14.21
N TRP A 147 19.26 -8.25 -12.98
CA TRP A 147 20.23 -7.16 -12.71
C TRP A 147 21.70 -7.59 -12.87
N GLN A 148 21.97 -8.90 -12.82
CA GLN A 148 23.30 -9.48 -13.02
C GLN A 148 23.68 -9.58 -14.51
N GLN A 149 22.71 -9.39 -15.42
CA GLN A 149 22.92 -9.50 -16.86
C GLN A 149 23.48 -8.20 -17.45
N GLU A 150 24.16 -8.31 -18.59
CA GLU A 150 24.80 -7.16 -19.24
C GLU A 150 23.80 -6.09 -19.70
N GLU A 151 22.60 -6.49 -20.14
CA GLU A 151 21.54 -5.57 -20.56
C GLU A 151 21.13 -4.59 -19.46
N PHE A 152 21.14 -5.01 -18.19
CA PHE A 152 20.85 -4.13 -17.07
C PHE A 152 21.87 -3.00 -16.97
N GLY A 153 23.15 -3.32 -17.14
CA GLY A 153 24.23 -2.34 -17.20
C GLY A 153 24.11 -1.37 -18.39
N ALA A 154 23.43 -1.76 -19.47
CA ALA A 154 23.23 -0.94 -20.66
C ALA A 154 22.01 0.00 -20.57
N LEU A 155 21.16 -0.12 -19.54
CA LEU A 155 19.97 0.72 -19.37
C LEU A 155 20.31 2.22 -19.27
N THR A 156 19.41 3.03 -19.81
CA THR A 156 19.39 4.49 -19.60
C THR A 156 18.91 4.83 -18.19
N SER A 157 19.17 6.06 -17.72
CA SER A 157 18.71 6.52 -16.41
C SER A 157 17.19 6.39 -16.29
N ASP A 158 16.44 6.81 -17.30
CA ASP A 158 14.98 6.86 -17.23
C ASP A 158 14.38 5.47 -17.12
N LYS A 159 14.95 4.49 -17.83
CA LYS A 159 14.50 3.09 -17.76
C LYS A 159 14.88 2.41 -16.46
N LEU A 160 16.03 2.74 -15.87
CA LEU A 160 16.36 2.28 -14.54
C LEU A 160 15.37 2.83 -13.51
N LEU A 161 15.07 4.13 -13.56
CA LEU A 161 14.15 4.77 -12.62
C LEU A 161 12.75 4.18 -12.74
N GLU A 162 12.25 3.93 -13.97
CA GLU A 162 10.97 3.25 -14.21
C GLU A 162 10.92 1.86 -13.55
N LEU A 163 11.99 1.07 -13.69
CA LEU A 163 12.08 -0.27 -13.10
C LEU A 163 12.08 -0.21 -11.55
N LEU A 164 12.91 0.67 -10.98
CA LEU A 164 13.09 0.79 -9.52
C LEU A 164 11.88 1.39 -8.80
N ALA A 165 11.12 2.25 -9.47
CA ALA A 165 9.92 2.87 -8.92
C ALA A 165 8.75 1.86 -8.73
N SER A 166 8.79 0.72 -9.41
CA SER A 166 7.70 -0.26 -9.39
C SER A 166 7.60 -1.05 -8.07
N ASP A 167 6.43 -1.00 -7.42
CA ASP A 167 6.10 -1.86 -6.28
C ASP A 167 6.08 -3.37 -6.62
N ARG A 168 5.90 -3.70 -7.91
CA ARG A 168 5.88 -5.09 -8.42
C ARG A 168 7.27 -5.69 -8.63
N LEU A 169 8.34 -4.92 -8.40
CA LEU A 169 9.71 -5.41 -8.51
C LEU A 169 9.92 -6.56 -7.51
N ASN A 170 10.33 -7.74 -8.00
CA ASN A 170 10.58 -8.92 -7.19
C ASN A 170 11.97 -8.86 -6.54
N ALA A 171 12.05 -8.10 -5.45
CA ALA A 171 13.21 -7.99 -4.60
C ALA A 171 12.75 -8.19 -3.14
N PRO A 172 12.78 -9.43 -2.62
CA PRO A 172 12.35 -9.73 -1.26
C PRO A 172 13.12 -8.96 -0.19
N ARG A 173 14.32 -8.49 -0.54
CA ARG A 173 15.24 -7.72 0.29
C ARG A 173 15.68 -6.49 -0.47
N GLU A 174 15.50 -5.32 0.12
CA GLU A 174 15.88 -4.04 -0.48
C GLU A 174 17.39 -3.90 -0.66
N GLU A 175 18.18 -4.65 0.09
CA GLU A 175 19.63 -4.78 -0.12
C GLU A 175 19.95 -5.24 -1.57
N THR A 176 19.09 -6.06 -2.19
CA THR A 176 19.26 -6.50 -3.59
C THR A 176 19.12 -5.32 -4.55
N VAL A 177 18.13 -4.45 -4.31
CA VAL A 177 17.86 -3.27 -5.14
C VAL A 177 18.99 -2.24 -4.98
N PHE A 178 19.50 -2.08 -3.76
CA PHE A 178 20.66 -1.25 -3.49
C PHE A 178 21.91 -1.73 -4.23
N GLN A 179 22.21 -3.02 -4.17
CA GLN A 179 23.35 -3.62 -4.88
C GLN A 179 23.23 -3.45 -6.39
N ALA A 180 22.06 -3.70 -6.96
CA ALA A 180 21.80 -3.48 -8.37
C ALA A 180 22.01 -2.00 -8.78
N SER A 181 21.49 -1.08 -7.97
CA SER A 181 21.65 0.37 -8.16
C SER A 181 23.11 0.79 -8.12
N LEU A 182 23.87 0.29 -7.14
CA LEU A 182 25.29 0.58 -6.98
C LEU A 182 26.11 0.02 -8.16
N ALA A 183 25.79 -1.19 -8.62
CA ALA A 183 26.44 -1.81 -9.77
C ALA A 183 26.22 -0.99 -11.06
N TRP A 184 25.02 -0.46 -11.26
CA TRP A 184 24.71 0.39 -12.42
C TRP A 184 25.41 1.76 -12.35
N LEU A 185 25.41 2.40 -11.18
CA LEU A 185 26.05 3.71 -10.94
C LEU A 185 27.58 3.64 -11.10
N ASN A 186 28.20 2.53 -10.70
CA ASN A 186 29.66 2.36 -10.79
C ASN A 186 30.16 1.98 -12.18
N ARG A 187 29.28 1.77 -13.17
CA ARG A 187 29.69 1.35 -14.53
C ARG A 187 30.38 2.45 -15.33
N THR A 188 29.97 3.71 -15.17
CA THR A 188 30.61 4.88 -15.80
C THR A 188 30.61 6.07 -14.84
N ALA A 189 31.63 6.94 -14.94
CA ALA A 189 31.75 8.11 -14.06
C ALA A 189 30.55 9.07 -14.22
N ASP A 190 30.06 9.27 -15.44
CA ASP A 190 28.92 10.14 -15.74
C ASP A 190 27.63 9.70 -15.06
N ARG A 191 27.48 8.41 -14.74
CA ARG A 191 26.26 7.91 -14.09
C ARG A 191 26.17 8.31 -12.63
N ARG A 192 27.28 8.66 -11.99
CA ARG A 192 27.32 9.08 -10.58
C ARG A 192 26.47 10.32 -10.32
N GLN A 193 26.26 11.18 -11.32
CA GLN A 193 25.37 12.35 -11.21
C GLN A 193 23.89 11.97 -10.98
N TYR A 194 23.49 10.73 -11.29
CA TYR A 194 22.14 10.23 -11.08
C TYR A 194 21.96 9.53 -9.72
N ALA A 195 23.00 9.47 -8.87
CA ALA A 195 22.97 8.75 -7.61
C ALA A 195 21.80 9.18 -6.72
N ASP A 196 21.54 10.49 -6.62
CA ASP A 196 20.46 11.04 -5.79
C ASP A 196 19.08 10.49 -6.22
N LYS A 197 18.79 10.55 -7.52
CA LYS A 197 17.51 10.07 -8.08
C LYS A 197 17.35 8.55 -7.97
N VAL A 198 18.45 7.82 -8.14
CA VAL A 198 18.43 6.36 -8.06
C VAL A 198 18.20 5.91 -6.61
N PHE A 199 18.94 6.48 -5.65
CA PHE A 199 18.80 6.14 -4.23
C PHE A 199 17.50 6.65 -3.59
N GLU A 200 16.86 7.67 -4.18
CA GLU A 200 15.50 8.08 -3.79
C GLU A 200 14.48 6.95 -3.99
N LEU A 201 14.66 6.10 -5.00
CA LEU A 201 13.79 4.95 -5.29
C LEU A 201 14.16 3.68 -4.51
N VAL A 202 15.29 3.69 -3.80
CA VAL A 202 15.72 2.60 -2.93
C VAL A 202 15.14 2.82 -1.52
N ARG A 203 14.44 1.81 -1.01
CA ARG A 203 13.69 1.90 0.26
C ARG A 203 14.57 1.60 1.46
N PHE A 204 15.51 2.50 1.76
CA PHE A 204 16.39 2.39 2.93
C PHE A 204 15.66 2.07 4.24
N PRO A 205 14.48 2.66 4.57
CA PRO A 205 13.78 2.37 5.83
C PRO A 205 13.43 0.88 6.05
N LEU A 206 13.45 0.07 4.99
CA LEU A 206 13.08 -1.34 5.00
C LEU A 206 14.28 -2.29 4.90
N MET A 207 15.50 -1.76 4.97
CA MET A 207 16.72 -2.56 5.02
C MET A 207 17.09 -2.93 6.46
N SER A 208 17.98 -3.91 6.60
CA SER A 208 18.61 -4.21 7.87
C SER A 208 19.42 -3.00 8.39
N PRO A 209 19.30 -2.63 9.69
CA PRO A 209 20.09 -1.56 10.29
C PRO A 209 21.60 -1.83 10.22
N TYR A 210 21.99 -3.11 10.30
CA TYR A 210 23.39 -3.53 10.13
C TYR A 210 23.89 -3.23 8.71
N TYR A 211 23.07 -3.49 7.70
CA TYR A 211 23.45 -3.24 6.31
C TYR A 211 23.59 -1.75 6.01
N ILE A 212 22.69 -0.93 6.58
CA ILE A 212 22.77 0.53 6.47
C ILE A 212 24.10 1.02 7.04
N HIS A 213 24.43 0.62 8.26
CA HIS A 213 25.65 1.08 8.93
C HIS A 213 26.93 0.52 8.28
N ASP A 214 26.96 -0.78 7.98
CA ASP A 214 28.18 -1.44 7.55
C ASP A 214 28.50 -1.26 6.08
N VAL A 215 27.50 -1.03 5.23
CA VAL A 215 27.65 -0.99 3.77
C VAL A 215 27.20 0.35 3.18
N VAL A 216 25.98 0.80 3.49
CA VAL A 216 25.36 1.98 2.85
C VAL A 216 26.11 3.25 3.23
N GLU A 217 26.32 3.50 4.52
CA GLU A 217 27.01 4.72 5.00
C GLU A 217 28.46 4.84 4.55
N LYS A 218 29.11 3.70 4.27
CA LYS A 218 30.52 3.66 3.84
C LYS A 218 30.69 3.91 2.34
N GLN A 219 29.61 3.99 1.55
CA GLN A 219 29.71 4.29 0.13
C GLN A 219 30.03 5.76 -0.11
N SER A 220 31.04 6.04 -0.94
CA SER A 220 31.44 7.41 -1.29
C SER A 220 30.30 8.21 -1.94
N LEU A 221 29.48 7.56 -2.77
CA LEU A 221 28.31 8.17 -3.42
C LEU A 221 27.28 8.70 -2.41
N ILE A 222 27.22 8.09 -1.21
CA ILE A 222 26.27 8.47 -0.16
C ILE A 222 26.90 9.51 0.76
N SER A 223 28.17 9.33 1.14
CA SER A 223 28.87 10.28 2.00
C SER A 223 29.16 11.61 1.31
N GLU A 224 29.29 11.67 -0.02
CA GLU A 224 29.51 12.91 -0.78
C GLU A 224 28.21 13.69 -1.04
N SER A 225 27.04 13.04 -1.04
CA SER A 225 25.76 13.68 -1.33
C SER A 225 24.94 13.98 -0.07
N ALA A 226 24.67 15.27 0.17
CA ALA A 226 23.79 15.70 1.25
C ALA A 226 22.35 15.17 1.09
N ILE A 227 21.88 14.92 -0.14
CA ILE A 227 20.56 14.33 -0.38
C ILE A 227 20.56 12.89 0.12
N CYS A 228 21.54 12.09 -0.28
CA CYS A 228 21.65 10.70 0.14
C CYS A 228 21.83 10.55 1.66
N GLN A 229 22.57 11.45 2.31
CA GLN A 229 22.69 11.45 3.77
C GLN A 229 21.35 11.72 4.48
N ARG A 230 20.50 12.61 3.93
CA ARG A 230 19.14 12.81 4.46
C ARG A 230 18.27 11.57 4.29
N LEU A 231 18.38 10.87 3.15
CA LEU A 231 17.66 9.61 2.91
C LEU A 231 18.06 8.51 3.91
N VAL A 232 19.33 8.45 4.30
CA VAL A 232 19.80 7.51 5.35
C VAL A 232 19.33 7.95 6.74
N SER A 233 19.30 9.25 7.02
CA SER A 233 18.80 9.78 8.29
C SER A 233 17.31 9.48 8.47
N GLU A 234 16.50 9.71 7.42
CA GLU A 234 15.07 9.31 7.37
C GLU A 234 14.90 7.83 7.71
N ALA A 235 15.71 6.95 7.12
CA ALA A 235 15.65 5.52 7.39
C ALA A 235 15.97 5.18 8.85
N LYS A 236 16.96 5.85 9.45
CA LYS A 236 17.29 5.68 10.87
C LYS A 236 16.14 6.12 11.77
N ASP A 237 15.54 7.27 11.49
CA ASP A 237 14.40 7.77 12.26
C ASP A 237 13.22 6.78 12.19
N PHE A 238 12.92 6.23 11.02
CA PHE A 238 11.87 5.21 10.85
C PHE A 238 12.13 3.91 11.62
N MET A 239 13.41 3.51 11.73
CA MET A 239 13.79 2.31 12.48
C MET A 239 13.77 2.53 14.00
N LEU A 240 14.12 3.74 14.46
CA LEU A 240 14.19 4.09 15.87
C LEU A 240 12.83 4.45 16.46
N LEU A 241 11.97 5.15 15.71
CA LEU A 241 10.69 5.69 16.17
C LEU A 241 9.52 4.78 15.76
N GLN A 242 9.46 3.57 16.33
CA GLN A 242 8.52 2.52 15.90
C GLN A 242 7.04 2.90 16.05
N ASP A 243 6.71 3.60 17.12
CA ASP A 243 5.40 4.11 17.50
C ASP A 243 5.00 5.37 16.72
N ARG A 244 5.96 6.06 16.09
CA ARG A 244 5.72 7.24 15.24
C ARG A 244 5.82 6.96 13.75
N ARG A 245 5.87 5.69 13.33
CA ARG A 245 5.94 5.31 11.91
C ARG A 245 4.80 5.87 11.07
N GLY A 246 3.61 6.06 11.66
CA GLY A 246 2.46 6.68 10.98
C GLY A 246 2.69 8.14 10.56
N GLU A 247 3.63 8.84 11.21
CA GLU A 247 4.04 10.20 10.86
C GLU A 247 5.06 10.21 9.70
N LEU A 248 5.82 9.12 9.54
CA LEU A 248 6.90 8.95 8.57
C LEU A 248 6.47 8.19 7.30
N VAL A 249 5.17 8.19 6.99
CA VAL A 249 4.63 7.47 5.84
C VAL A 249 5.08 8.14 4.53
N SER A 250 5.78 7.37 3.70
CA SER A 250 6.23 7.78 2.37
C SER A 250 6.25 6.56 1.45
N PRO A 251 6.32 6.74 0.12
CA PRO A 251 6.51 5.62 -0.81
C PRO A 251 7.75 4.75 -0.49
N ARG A 252 8.72 5.29 0.26
CA ARG A 252 9.95 4.61 0.69
C ARG A 252 9.77 3.77 1.95
N THR A 253 8.75 4.03 2.76
CA THR A 253 8.44 3.25 3.98
C THR A 253 7.41 2.15 3.74
N ARG A 254 6.89 2.04 2.50
CA ARG A 254 5.99 0.97 2.07
C ARG A 254 6.76 -0.22 1.50
N PRO A 255 6.59 -1.45 2.01
CA PRO A 255 7.21 -2.65 1.44
C PRO A 255 6.80 -2.94 0.01
N ARG A 256 7.71 -3.52 -0.78
CA ARG A 256 7.37 -4.07 -2.10
C ARG A 256 6.50 -5.31 -1.93
N TYR A 257 5.66 -5.61 -2.92
CA TYR A 257 4.77 -6.78 -2.86
C TYR A 257 5.53 -8.11 -2.72
N SER A 258 6.78 -8.15 -3.18
CA SER A 258 7.66 -9.33 -3.10
C SER A 258 8.34 -9.54 -1.74
N SER A 259 8.28 -8.57 -0.83
CA SER A 259 8.88 -8.69 0.52
C SER A 259 8.20 -9.76 1.37
N GLY A 260 6.98 -10.16 1.02
CA GLY A 260 6.13 -11.01 1.85
C GLY A 260 5.67 -10.31 3.12
N ILE A 261 5.90 -8.99 3.29
CA ILE A 261 5.37 -8.22 4.41
C ILE A 261 4.04 -7.63 3.97
N THR A 262 3.00 -7.84 4.77
CA THR A 262 1.68 -7.25 4.56
C THR A 262 1.24 -6.56 5.84
N GLU A 263 0.59 -5.42 5.70
CA GLU A 263 -0.02 -4.70 6.82
C GLU A 263 -1.45 -5.19 6.99
N VAL A 264 -1.79 -5.57 8.22
CA VAL A 264 -3.09 -6.13 8.59
C VAL A 264 -3.71 -5.33 9.71
N ILE A 265 -5.03 -5.36 9.79
CA ILE A 265 -5.81 -4.74 10.86
C ILE A 265 -6.14 -5.83 11.89
N ILE A 266 -5.84 -5.57 13.14
CA ILE A 266 -6.25 -6.41 14.27
C ILE A 266 -7.45 -5.75 14.94
N ALA A 267 -8.56 -6.47 15.02
CA ALA A 267 -9.76 -6.10 15.76
C ALA A 267 -9.85 -6.93 17.04
N VAL A 268 -10.00 -6.27 18.19
CA VAL A 268 -10.00 -6.90 19.52
C VAL A 268 -11.30 -6.59 20.24
N GLY A 269 -11.95 -7.65 20.76
CA GLY A 269 -13.10 -7.55 21.66
C GLY A 269 -14.27 -6.74 21.10
N GLY A 270 -14.87 -5.94 21.97
CA GLY A 270 -16.09 -5.17 21.69
C GLY A 270 -17.34 -5.90 22.16
N GLU A 271 -18.49 -5.38 21.79
CA GLU A 271 -19.80 -5.95 22.13
C GLU A 271 -20.72 -5.98 20.91
N ASP A 272 -21.54 -7.02 20.83
CA ASP A 272 -22.64 -7.14 19.87
C ASP A 272 -24.00 -7.03 20.58
N ASP A 273 -25.09 -7.29 19.84
CA ASP A 273 -26.46 -7.20 20.35
C ASP A 273 -26.79 -8.18 21.50
N LYS A 274 -25.90 -9.14 21.79
CA LYS A 274 -26.15 -10.25 22.72
C LYS A 274 -25.09 -10.37 23.80
N VAL A 275 -23.82 -10.19 23.46
CA VAL A 275 -22.69 -10.55 24.30
C VAL A 275 -21.50 -9.60 24.14
N VAL A 276 -20.75 -9.47 25.23
CA VAL A 276 -19.39 -8.94 25.19
C VAL A 276 -18.47 -10.01 24.59
N LEU A 277 -17.60 -9.60 23.65
CA LEU A 277 -16.76 -10.49 22.88
C LEU A 277 -15.37 -10.66 23.48
N ARG A 278 -14.77 -11.83 23.22
CA ARG A 278 -13.36 -12.14 23.53
C ARG A 278 -12.52 -12.37 22.27
N SER A 279 -13.14 -12.23 21.10
CA SER A 279 -12.53 -12.56 19.81
C SER A 279 -11.43 -11.58 19.47
N VAL A 280 -10.39 -12.12 18.83
CA VAL A 280 -9.30 -11.34 18.24
C VAL A 280 -9.16 -11.80 16.80
N GLU A 281 -9.29 -10.86 15.89
CA GLU A 281 -9.40 -11.17 14.47
C GLU A 281 -8.47 -10.27 13.66
N CYS A 282 -7.84 -10.86 12.65
CA CYS A 282 -6.90 -10.22 11.76
C CYS A 282 -7.52 -10.12 10.37
N TYR A 283 -7.65 -8.90 9.86
CA TYR A 283 -8.11 -8.60 8.51
C TYR A 283 -6.94 -8.18 7.63
N GLY A 284 -6.79 -8.82 6.48
CA GLY A 284 -5.84 -8.41 5.44
C GLY A 284 -6.52 -7.55 4.38
N PRO A 285 -6.31 -6.21 4.32
CA PRO A 285 -7.03 -5.36 3.37
C PRO A 285 -6.74 -5.66 1.90
N GLN A 286 -5.57 -6.26 1.60
CA GLN A 286 -5.20 -6.67 0.25
C GLN A 286 -5.89 -7.98 -0.18
N SER A 287 -6.07 -8.92 0.76
CA SER A 287 -6.72 -10.21 0.47
C SER A 287 -8.23 -10.17 0.69
N GLY A 288 -8.74 -9.21 1.47
CA GLY A 288 -10.12 -9.16 1.93
C GLY A 288 -10.47 -10.30 2.89
N GLN A 289 -9.47 -11.00 3.45
CA GLN A 289 -9.69 -12.19 4.28
C GLN A 289 -9.51 -11.90 5.76
N TRP A 290 -10.33 -12.58 6.56
CA TRP A 290 -10.27 -12.61 8.01
C TRP A 290 -9.61 -13.90 8.51
N LYS A 291 -8.79 -13.77 9.54
CA LYS A 291 -8.17 -14.88 10.26
C LYS A 291 -8.37 -14.68 11.77
N ALA A 292 -8.87 -15.69 12.45
CA ALA A 292 -8.93 -15.68 13.91
C ALA A 292 -7.53 -15.84 14.52
N LEU A 293 -7.26 -15.09 15.58
CA LEU A 293 -6.07 -15.18 16.42
C LEU A 293 -6.46 -15.69 17.82
N ALA A 294 -5.48 -15.83 18.72
CA ALA A 294 -5.73 -16.21 20.09
C ALA A 294 -6.67 -15.21 20.78
N CYS A 295 -7.82 -15.74 21.22
CA CYS A 295 -8.80 -14.98 21.96
C CYS A 295 -8.24 -14.50 23.30
N LEU A 296 -8.76 -13.38 23.79
CA LEU A 296 -8.56 -12.96 25.17
C LEU A 296 -9.06 -14.04 26.13
N PRO A 297 -8.47 -14.22 27.33
CA PRO A 297 -8.93 -15.23 28.28
C PRO A 297 -10.32 -14.93 28.87
N PHE A 298 -10.83 -13.72 28.69
CA PHE A 298 -12.11 -13.20 29.16
C PHE A 298 -12.79 -12.35 28.07
N ALA A 299 -14.08 -12.07 28.24
CA ALA A 299 -14.83 -11.13 27.40
C ALA A 299 -14.68 -9.71 27.95
N VAL A 300 -14.51 -8.72 27.08
CA VAL A 300 -14.30 -7.32 27.47
C VAL A 300 -14.69 -6.34 26.34
N SER A 301 -15.37 -5.26 26.70
CA SER A 301 -15.63 -4.11 25.83
C SER A 301 -15.04 -2.83 26.44
N LYS A 302 -15.13 -1.70 25.74
CA LYS A 302 -14.74 -0.36 26.25
C LYS A 302 -13.27 -0.25 26.70
N HIS A 303 -12.42 -1.15 26.22
CA HIS A 303 -10.99 -1.18 26.53
C HIS A 303 -10.22 -0.30 25.53
N GLY A 304 -8.98 0.02 25.87
CA GLY A 304 -8.04 0.61 24.92
C GLY A 304 -7.11 -0.42 24.33
N LEU A 305 -6.67 -0.20 23.08
CA LEU A 305 -5.64 -1.00 22.41
C LEU A 305 -4.67 -0.09 21.68
N VAL A 306 -3.38 -0.36 21.81
CA VAL A 306 -2.32 0.35 21.12
C VAL A 306 -1.24 -0.62 20.65
N VAL A 307 -0.40 -0.17 19.73
CA VAL A 307 0.71 -0.96 19.17
C VAL A 307 2.02 -0.20 19.34
N SER A 308 3.09 -0.93 19.66
CA SER A 308 4.48 -0.47 19.49
C SER A 308 5.25 -1.52 18.70
N GLY A 309 5.69 -1.15 17.49
CA GLY A 309 6.28 -2.09 16.55
C GLY A 309 5.28 -3.17 16.14
N ASN A 310 5.47 -4.39 16.63
CA ASN A 310 4.57 -5.53 16.40
C ASN A 310 3.85 -6.01 17.67
N THR A 311 4.11 -5.38 18.81
CA THR A 311 3.54 -5.79 20.09
C THR A 311 2.32 -4.95 20.41
N LEU A 312 1.20 -5.61 20.72
CA LEU A 312 -0.03 -4.92 21.10
C LEU A 312 -0.11 -4.85 22.62
N TYR A 313 -0.59 -3.72 23.12
CA TYR A 313 -0.91 -3.49 24.52
C TYR A 313 -2.37 -3.12 24.63
N MET A 314 -3.07 -3.80 25.53
CA MET A 314 -4.46 -3.59 25.84
C MET A 314 -4.56 -3.21 27.32
N ALA A 315 -5.39 -2.23 27.67
CA ALA A 315 -5.60 -1.85 29.06
C ALA A 315 -7.06 -1.45 29.34
N GLY A 316 -7.51 -1.75 30.55
CA GLY A 316 -8.84 -1.41 31.04
C GLY A 316 -9.96 -2.15 30.34
N GLY A 317 -11.11 -1.50 30.25
CA GLY A 317 -12.36 -2.06 29.73
C GLY A 317 -13.35 -2.42 30.82
N GLU A 318 -14.46 -2.99 30.38
CA GLU A 318 -15.57 -3.42 31.23
C GLU A 318 -15.85 -4.90 30.98
N PHE A 319 -15.97 -5.65 32.08
CA PHE A 319 -16.35 -7.06 32.02
C PHE A 319 -17.87 -7.21 31.88
N PRO A 320 -18.38 -8.41 31.52
CA PRO A 320 -19.82 -8.65 31.36
C PRO A 320 -20.67 -8.40 32.63
N ASP A 321 -20.05 -8.32 33.80
CA ASP A 321 -20.70 -7.98 35.07
C ASP A 321 -20.80 -6.45 35.32
N GLY A 322 -20.29 -5.63 34.39
CA GLY A 322 -20.28 -4.18 34.46
C GLY A 322 -19.12 -3.60 35.26
N LEU A 323 -18.18 -4.43 35.74
CA LEU A 323 -17.03 -3.94 36.48
C LEU A 323 -15.94 -3.40 35.54
N ALA A 324 -15.49 -2.18 35.82
CA ALA A 324 -14.31 -1.60 35.17
C ALA A 324 -13.05 -2.37 35.57
N SER A 325 -12.13 -2.55 34.62
CA SER A 325 -10.90 -3.32 34.82
C SER A 325 -9.67 -2.43 35.04
N ARG A 326 -8.71 -2.94 35.81
CA ARG A 326 -7.34 -2.40 35.96
C ARG A 326 -6.33 -3.14 35.09
N ASP A 327 -6.76 -4.23 34.47
CA ASP A 327 -5.84 -5.19 33.88
C ASP A 327 -5.17 -4.61 32.64
N THR A 328 -3.93 -5.03 32.43
CA THR A 328 -3.15 -4.69 31.24
C THR A 328 -2.63 -5.99 30.64
N TRP A 329 -2.79 -6.11 29.33
CA TRP A 329 -2.46 -7.32 28.59
C TRP A 329 -1.57 -6.98 27.42
N ARG A 330 -0.59 -7.83 27.15
CA ARG A 330 0.31 -7.74 26.01
C ARG A 330 0.11 -8.94 25.11
N TYR A 331 -0.07 -8.70 23.82
CA TYR A 331 -0.14 -9.77 22.83
C TYR A 331 1.18 -9.88 22.07
N ASP A 332 1.73 -11.09 22.03
CA ASP A 332 2.88 -11.43 21.21
C ASP A 332 2.42 -12.14 19.93
N PRO A 333 2.49 -11.49 18.76
CA PRO A 333 2.05 -12.09 17.50
C PRO A 333 2.93 -13.27 17.05
N SER A 334 4.15 -13.40 17.59
CA SER A 334 5.08 -14.48 17.21
C SER A 334 4.64 -15.81 17.79
N PHE A 335 4.04 -15.78 18.98
CA PHE A 335 3.55 -16.98 19.67
C PHE A 335 2.03 -17.11 19.65
N ASP A 336 1.31 -16.10 19.15
CA ASP A 336 -0.15 -16.04 19.17
C ASP A 336 -0.67 -16.22 20.62
N THR A 337 -0.15 -15.41 21.55
CA THR A 337 -0.50 -15.50 22.98
C THR A 337 -0.61 -14.15 23.66
N TRP A 338 -1.54 -14.07 24.60
CA TRP A 338 -1.72 -12.94 25.51
C TRP A 338 -1.00 -13.19 26.83
N GLN A 339 -0.38 -12.15 27.37
CA GLN A 339 0.36 -12.15 28.63
C GLN A 339 -0.14 -11.03 29.53
N GLU A 340 -0.37 -11.35 30.80
CA GLU A 340 -0.77 -10.36 31.80
C GLU A 340 0.44 -9.49 32.19
N MET A 341 0.21 -8.20 32.28
CA MET A 341 1.21 -7.18 32.64
C MET A 341 0.81 -6.51 33.95
N ALA A 342 1.62 -5.55 34.44
CA ALA A 342 1.26 -4.79 35.62
C ALA A 342 -0.05 -4.03 35.42
N GLN A 343 -0.90 -4.06 36.44
CA GLN A 343 -2.21 -3.42 36.43
C GLN A 343 -2.09 -1.90 36.62
N MET A 344 -3.03 -1.15 36.02
CA MET A 344 -3.21 0.28 36.29
C MET A 344 -3.50 0.53 37.78
N ASN A 345 -3.28 1.74 38.25
CA ASN A 345 -3.58 2.14 39.62
C ASN A 345 -5.09 2.27 39.86
N VAL A 346 -5.84 2.74 38.86
CA VAL A 346 -7.30 2.92 38.89
C VAL A 346 -7.97 2.05 37.82
N ALA A 347 -9.17 1.53 38.11
CA ALA A 347 -9.97 0.79 37.15
C ALA A 347 -10.59 1.75 36.13
N ARG A 348 -10.60 1.38 34.84
CA ARG A 348 -11.05 2.28 33.77
C ARG A 348 -11.81 1.52 32.70
N SER A 349 -13.07 1.87 32.47
CA SER A 349 -13.78 1.62 31.20
C SER A 349 -13.93 2.92 30.42
N GLU A 350 -14.24 2.84 29.12
CA GLU A 350 -14.45 4.00 28.24
C GLU A 350 -13.28 5.00 28.23
N LEU A 351 -12.07 4.48 28.43
CA LEU A 351 -10.83 5.25 28.44
C LEU A 351 -10.31 5.49 27.03
N GLY A 352 -9.49 6.53 26.88
CA GLY A 352 -8.58 6.64 25.75
C GLY A 352 -7.24 5.97 26.05
N LEU A 353 -6.67 5.27 25.08
CA LEU A 353 -5.34 4.68 25.19
C LEU A 353 -4.50 5.11 23.99
N ALA A 354 -3.28 5.60 24.23
CA ALA A 354 -2.36 5.98 23.16
C ALA A 354 -0.92 5.56 23.49
N MET A 355 -0.18 5.18 22.45
CA MET A 355 1.26 4.97 22.53
C MET A 355 1.96 6.30 22.24
N LEU A 356 2.84 6.74 23.13
CA LEU A 356 3.59 7.99 22.97
C LEU A 356 5.04 7.80 23.44
N ASP A 357 5.98 7.95 22.52
CA ASP A 357 7.42 7.84 22.73
C ASP A 357 7.82 6.56 23.52
N GLY A 358 7.17 5.44 23.19
CA GLY A 358 7.40 4.12 23.80
C GLY A 358 6.63 3.83 25.11
N PHE A 359 5.83 4.77 25.60
CA PHE A 359 4.98 4.60 26.79
C PHE A 359 3.51 4.48 26.41
N VAL A 360 2.75 3.70 27.17
CA VAL A 360 1.29 3.61 26.98
C VAL A 360 0.62 4.57 27.95
N PHE A 361 -0.21 5.48 27.46
CA PHE A 361 -0.97 6.43 28.29
C PHE A 361 -2.43 6.03 28.34
N ALA A 362 -2.94 5.79 29.55
CA ALA A 362 -4.34 5.57 29.87
C ALA A 362 -4.98 6.88 30.34
N VAL A 363 -5.97 7.37 29.60
CA VAL A 363 -6.51 8.72 29.74
C VAL A 363 -8.00 8.69 30.06
N GLY A 364 -8.35 9.28 31.21
CA GLY A 364 -9.75 9.45 31.61
C GLY A 364 -10.49 8.13 31.78
N GLY A 365 -11.76 8.11 31.36
CA GLY A 365 -12.65 6.97 31.47
C GLY A 365 -13.52 7.00 32.73
N TRP A 366 -14.13 5.86 33.02
CA TRP A 366 -15.06 5.63 34.11
C TRP A 366 -14.53 4.55 35.05
N GLU A 367 -14.51 4.84 36.36
CA GLU A 367 -14.06 3.86 37.38
C GLU A 367 -15.19 3.04 38.02
N GLY A 368 -16.41 3.14 37.48
CA GLY A 368 -17.61 2.49 38.03
C GLY A 368 -18.51 3.44 38.83
N SER A 369 -17.95 4.54 39.37
CA SER A 369 -18.72 5.51 40.16
C SER A 369 -18.51 6.97 39.76
N SER A 370 -17.37 7.29 39.14
CA SER A 370 -17.02 8.65 38.76
C SER A 370 -16.25 8.66 37.44
N ARG A 371 -16.28 9.82 36.78
CA ARG A 371 -15.49 10.10 35.58
C ARG A 371 -14.10 10.55 36.01
N LEU A 372 -13.08 10.08 35.29
CA LEU A 372 -11.69 10.32 35.66
C LEU A 372 -11.08 11.48 34.86
N ASP A 373 -10.35 12.34 35.56
CA ASP A 373 -9.38 13.29 35.00
C ASP A 373 -7.94 12.74 35.04
N SER A 374 -7.69 11.77 35.91
CA SER A 374 -6.38 11.14 36.08
C SER A 374 -5.89 10.48 34.80
N VAL A 375 -4.58 10.57 34.60
CA VAL A 375 -3.86 9.95 33.48
C VAL A 375 -2.69 9.16 34.05
N GLU A 376 -2.47 7.98 33.49
CA GLU A 376 -1.39 7.08 33.89
C GLU A 376 -0.54 6.73 32.69
N GLY A 377 0.78 6.74 32.87
CA GLY A 377 1.76 6.27 31.90
C GLY A 377 2.31 4.91 32.32
N TYR A 378 2.28 3.94 31.42
CA TYR A 378 2.90 2.63 31.56
C TYR A 378 4.24 2.61 30.83
N ASP A 379 5.27 2.19 31.55
CA ASP A 379 6.59 1.92 30.99
C ASP A 379 6.73 0.40 30.74
N PRO A 380 6.75 -0.05 29.46
CA PRO A 380 6.93 -1.46 29.14
C PRO A 380 8.28 -2.04 29.59
N SER A 381 9.30 -1.21 29.77
CA SER A 381 10.64 -1.64 30.19
C SER A 381 10.70 -1.95 31.68
N THR A 382 9.98 -1.20 32.51
CA THR A 382 9.88 -1.45 33.95
C THR A 382 8.63 -2.23 34.36
N ASN A 383 7.69 -2.44 33.43
CA ASN A 383 6.39 -3.06 33.68
C ASN A 383 5.67 -2.38 34.87
N CYS A 384 5.54 -1.05 34.82
CA CYS A 384 4.95 -0.26 35.90
C CYS A 384 4.11 0.89 35.35
N TRP A 385 2.99 1.18 36.03
CA TRP A 385 2.15 2.35 35.80
C TRP A 385 2.48 3.46 36.78
N GLN A 386 2.53 4.69 36.31
CA GLN A 386 2.74 5.88 37.12
C GLN A 386 1.74 6.96 36.75
N PHE A 387 1.23 7.70 37.74
CA PHE A 387 0.42 8.88 37.47
C PHE A 387 1.26 9.98 36.85
N VAL A 388 0.66 10.69 35.90
CA VAL A 388 1.16 11.96 35.37
C VAL A 388 0.18 13.09 35.73
N ALA A 389 0.45 14.32 35.31
CA ALA A 389 -0.46 15.43 35.54
C ALA A 389 -1.89 15.07 35.07
N PRO A 390 -2.93 15.32 35.90
CA PRO A 390 -4.31 15.04 35.50
C PRO A 390 -4.78 16.04 34.45
N MET A 391 -5.75 15.61 33.63
CA MET A 391 -6.45 16.48 32.70
C MET A 391 -7.15 17.61 33.46
N ARG A 392 -7.40 18.74 32.77
CA ARG A 392 -8.18 19.85 33.36
C ARG A 392 -9.66 19.50 33.47
N MET A 393 -10.14 18.66 32.56
CA MET A 393 -11.51 18.21 32.50
C MET A 393 -11.56 16.69 32.40
N ALA A 394 -12.19 16.05 33.37
CA ALA A 394 -12.51 14.63 33.32
C ALA A 394 -13.39 14.34 32.10
N VAL A 395 -13.18 13.22 31.42
CA VAL A 395 -13.92 12.80 30.20
C VAL A 395 -14.08 11.28 30.16
N THR A 396 -15.24 10.81 29.71
CA THR A 396 -15.48 9.40 29.31
C THR A 396 -15.64 9.32 27.80
N SER A 397 -15.30 8.17 27.20
CA SER A 397 -15.32 7.99 25.75
C SER A 397 -14.55 9.08 24.95
N PRO A 398 -13.36 9.55 25.39
CA PRO A 398 -12.58 10.49 24.58
C PRO A 398 -11.92 9.77 23.40
N ALA A 399 -11.69 10.50 22.31
CA ALA A 399 -10.80 10.01 21.26
C ALA A 399 -9.39 10.54 21.54
N VAL A 400 -8.40 9.64 21.64
CA VAL A 400 -7.05 9.98 22.11
C VAL A 400 -6.00 9.50 21.11
N VAL A 401 -5.07 10.38 20.74
CA VAL A 401 -3.97 10.08 19.80
C VAL A 401 -2.68 10.77 20.23
N ALA A 402 -1.56 10.17 19.84
CA ALA A 402 -0.25 10.79 19.97
C ALA A 402 0.20 11.35 18.61
N LEU A 403 0.73 12.57 18.60
CA LEU A 403 1.32 13.20 17.41
C LEU A 403 2.42 14.17 17.85
N ASP A 404 3.58 14.11 17.19
CA ASP A 404 4.71 15.04 17.41
C ASP A 404 5.22 15.09 18.86
N GLY A 405 5.17 13.95 19.56
CA GLY A 405 5.60 13.85 20.96
C GLY A 405 4.62 14.46 21.97
N LEU A 406 3.37 14.71 21.54
CA LEU A 406 2.29 15.22 22.36
C LEU A 406 1.10 14.26 22.35
N LEU A 407 0.33 14.26 23.43
CA LEU A 407 -0.90 13.48 23.56
C LEU A 407 -2.10 14.41 23.40
N TYR A 408 -2.99 14.12 22.46
CA TYR A 408 -4.20 14.88 22.18
C TYR A 408 -5.43 14.10 22.65
N VAL A 409 -6.28 14.77 23.41
CA VAL A 409 -7.55 14.24 23.92
C VAL A 409 -8.66 15.09 23.33
N THR A 410 -9.42 14.53 22.40
CA THR A 410 -10.48 15.24 21.66
C THR A 410 -11.85 14.79 22.14
N GLY A 411 -12.67 15.75 22.57
CA GLY A 411 -14.06 15.52 22.96
C GLY A 411 -14.20 14.62 24.17
N GLY A 412 -15.21 13.73 24.11
CA GLY A 412 -15.63 12.88 25.23
C GLY A 412 -16.84 13.46 25.95
N ALA A 413 -17.49 12.62 26.75
CA ALA A 413 -18.68 12.98 27.51
C ALA A 413 -18.31 13.55 28.88
N VAL A 414 -19.00 14.64 29.26
CA VAL A 414 -18.80 15.32 30.56
C VAL A 414 -20.01 15.30 31.47
N LEU A 415 -21.20 15.11 30.90
CA LEU A 415 -22.48 15.02 31.60
C LEU A 415 -22.99 13.58 31.62
N GLU A 416 -23.95 13.29 32.49
CA GLU A 416 -24.52 11.94 32.67
C GLU A 416 -25.37 11.48 31.47
N ASP A 417 -25.87 12.41 30.66
CA ASP A 417 -26.63 12.12 29.42
C ASP A 417 -25.74 11.67 28.26
N GLY A 418 -24.41 11.69 28.44
CA GLY A 418 -23.45 11.23 27.43
C GLY A 418 -23.10 12.29 26.37
N ASP A 419 -23.59 13.52 26.53
CA ASP A 419 -23.32 14.60 25.58
C ASP A 419 -21.83 14.91 25.51
N GLY A 420 -21.34 14.93 24.26
CA GLY A 420 -19.96 15.20 23.94
C GLY A 420 -19.61 16.68 24.02
N ILE A 421 -18.31 16.97 24.17
CA ILE A 421 -17.75 18.33 24.13
C ILE A 421 -16.87 18.51 22.89
N GLU A 422 -16.59 19.76 22.54
CA GLU A 422 -15.68 20.15 21.46
C GLU A 422 -14.23 20.39 21.92
N LEU A 423 -13.98 20.37 23.23
CA LEU A 423 -12.69 20.68 23.83
C LEU A 423 -11.60 19.70 23.39
N VAL A 424 -10.39 20.24 23.17
CA VAL A 424 -9.19 19.46 22.86
C VAL A 424 -8.10 19.79 23.87
N GLN A 425 -7.78 18.81 24.72
CA GLN A 425 -6.74 18.92 25.73
C GLN A 425 -5.45 18.27 25.20
N VAL A 426 -4.32 18.94 25.39
CA VAL A 426 -3.01 18.49 24.89
C VAL A 426 -2.03 18.35 26.04
N TYR A 427 -1.47 17.17 26.21
CA TYR A 427 -0.48 16.88 27.22
C TYR A 427 0.93 16.85 26.63
N ASN A 428 1.83 17.57 27.29
CA ASN A 428 3.25 17.56 27.00
C ASN A 428 3.99 16.73 28.05
N PRO A 429 4.48 15.52 27.71
CA PRO A 429 5.16 14.65 28.67
C PRO A 429 6.50 15.20 29.16
N LYS A 430 7.14 16.11 28.41
CA LYS A 430 8.43 16.70 28.81
C LYS A 430 8.28 17.74 29.91
N MET A 431 7.14 18.41 29.95
CA MET A 431 6.84 19.44 30.96
C MET A 431 5.88 18.93 32.04
N ASP A 432 5.24 17.78 31.83
CA ASP A 432 4.17 17.25 32.67
C ASP A 432 3.03 18.28 32.85
N THR A 433 2.58 18.85 31.73
CA THR A 433 1.56 19.92 31.72
C THR A 433 0.53 19.74 30.62
N TRP A 434 -0.69 20.18 30.92
CA TRP A 434 -1.79 20.26 29.96
C TRP A 434 -2.00 21.69 29.44
N SER A 435 -2.22 21.78 28.13
CA SER A 435 -2.66 22.96 27.39
C SER A 435 -3.90 22.64 26.55
N GLU A 436 -4.43 23.64 25.86
CA GLU A 436 -5.58 23.49 24.96
C GLU A 436 -5.19 24.00 23.57
N VAL A 437 -5.74 23.36 22.54
CA VAL A 437 -5.68 23.83 21.15
C VAL A 437 -7.10 24.24 20.71
N PRO A 438 -7.28 24.87 19.53
CA PRO A 438 -8.60 25.24 19.07
C PRO A 438 -9.60 24.08 19.14
N PRO A 439 -10.84 24.33 19.58
CA PRO A 439 -11.84 23.29 19.73
C PRO A 439 -12.24 22.71 18.38
N MET A 440 -12.75 21.48 18.40
CA MET A 440 -13.43 20.89 17.24
C MET A 440 -14.63 21.73 16.83
N GLN A 441 -15.06 21.63 15.57
CA GLN A 441 -16.27 22.28 15.08
C GLN A 441 -17.54 21.59 15.60
N ILE A 442 -17.43 20.32 16.01
CA ILE A 442 -18.55 19.48 16.42
C ILE A 442 -18.22 18.86 17.78
N ALA A 443 -19.05 19.18 18.78
CA ALA A 443 -18.99 18.60 20.11
C ALA A 443 -19.42 17.12 20.06
N ARG A 444 -18.55 16.21 20.51
CA ARG A 444 -18.78 14.76 20.33
C ARG A 444 -18.11 13.86 21.37
N SER A 445 -18.73 12.71 21.62
CA SER A 445 -18.22 11.62 22.45
C SER A 445 -18.18 10.31 21.65
N GLY A 446 -17.35 9.35 22.08
CA GLY A 446 -17.22 8.03 21.45
C GLY A 446 -16.88 8.08 19.96
N SER A 447 -16.14 9.10 19.55
CA SER A 447 -15.50 9.17 18.25
C SER A 447 -14.26 8.28 18.22
N ALA A 448 -13.85 7.88 17.02
CA ALA A 448 -12.51 7.35 16.82
C ALA A 448 -11.56 8.48 16.42
N ALA A 449 -10.27 8.33 16.73
CA ALA A 449 -9.24 9.24 16.24
C ALA A 449 -8.01 8.48 15.75
N CYS A 450 -7.37 8.98 14.70
CA CYS A 450 -6.13 8.43 14.18
C CYS A 450 -5.24 9.53 13.59
N VAL A 451 -3.96 9.19 13.39
CA VAL A 451 -2.98 10.07 12.73
C VAL A 451 -2.73 9.57 11.32
N LEU A 452 -2.86 10.47 10.35
CA LEU A 452 -2.47 10.22 8.96
C LEU A 452 -1.68 11.42 8.45
N LYS A 453 -0.45 11.17 7.97
CA LYS A 453 0.43 12.17 7.35
C LYS A 453 0.61 13.45 8.20
N GLY A 454 0.81 13.26 9.52
CA GLY A 454 1.05 14.36 10.46
C GLY A 454 -0.20 15.17 10.82
N LYS A 455 -1.40 14.66 10.54
CA LYS A 455 -2.68 15.29 10.90
C LYS A 455 -3.52 14.36 11.74
N ILE A 456 -4.36 14.93 12.60
CA ILE A 456 -5.28 14.18 13.46
C ILE A 456 -6.64 14.17 12.81
N TYR A 457 -7.20 12.98 12.59
CA TYR A 457 -8.55 12.80 12.09
C TYR A 457 -9.46 12.34 13.24
N VAL A 458 -10.57 13.02 13.45
CA VAL A 458 -11.63 12.65 14.40
C VAL A 458 -12.86 12.24 13.62
N ILE A 459 -13.31 11.01 13.87
CA ILE A 459 -14.20 10.27 12.96
C ILE A 459 -15.44 9.79 13.74
N GLY A 460 -16.62 10.15 13.23
CA GLY A 460 -17.89 9.71 13.80
C GLY A 460 -18.12 10.22 15.21
N GLY A 461 -18.85 9.44 16.01
CA GLY A 461 -19.22 9.73 17.39
C GLY A 461 -20.68 10.14 17.56
N TRP A 462 -21.01 10.51 18.80
CA TRP A 462 -22.32 11.03 19.18
C TRP A 462 -22.27 12.56 19.26
N HIS A 463 -23.07 13.24 18.43
CA HIS A 463 -23.15 14.71 18.45
C HIS A 463 -24.19 15.17 19.47
N ALA A 464 -23.89 16.23 20.22
CA ALA A 464 -24.76 16.82 21.26
C ALA A 464 -26.16 17.27 20.77
N SER A 465 -26.45 17.22 19.46
CA SER A 465 -27.80 17.43 18.91
C SER A 465 -28.57 16.13 18.61
N THR A 466 -28.35 15.07 19.41
CA THR A 466 -29.13 13.82 19.49
C THR A 466 -29.02 12.78 18.37
N GLU A 467 -27.96 12.78 17.56
CA GLU A 467 -27.75 11.72 16.55
C GLU A 467 -26.29 11.31 16.41
N ASN A 468 -26.07 10.02 16.13
CA ASN A 468 -24.82 9.49 15.60
C ASN A 468 -24.40 10.31 14.37
N THR A 469 -23.11 10.62 14.26
CA THR A 469 -22.58 11.38 13.13
C THR A 469 -21.72 10.52 12.23
N ASN A 470 -21.75 10.82 10.93
CA ASN A 470 -20.80 10.30 9.94
C ASN A 470 -19.71 11.34 9.62
N LYS A 471 -19.71 12.49 10.29
CA LYS A 471 -18.82 13.61 9.98
C LYS A 471 -17.40 13.36 10.46
N VAL A 472 -16.44 13.82 9.67
CA VAL A 472 -15.01 13.69 9.90
C VAL A 472 -14.37 15.06 9.94
N GLU A 473 -13.55 15.31 10.97
CA GLU A 473 -12.77 16.53 11.12
C GLU A 473 -11.28 16.22 11.14
N CYS A 474 -10.48 17.07 10.53
CA CYS A 474 -9.04 16.96 10.43
C CYS A 474 -8.38 18.18 11.06
N TYR A 475 -7.55 17.96 12.08
CA TYR A 475 -6.72 18.98 12.70
C TYR A 475 -5.34 18.99 12.05
N ASP A 476 -4.93 20.16 11.58
CA ASP A 476 -3.59 20.43 11.07
C ASP A 476 -2.79 21.18 12.14
N PRO A 477 -1.79 20.53 12.80
CA PRO A 477 -0.99 21.19 13.82
C PRO A 477 -0.14 22.34 13.27
N ALA A 478 0.25 22.29 12.00
CA ALA A 478 1.06 23.34 11.38
C ALA A 478 0.26 24.64 11.19
N GLN A 479 -1.05 24.50 10.97
CA GLN A 479 -1.98 25.63 10.85
C GLN A 479 -2.72 25.95 12.15
N ASN A 480 -2.64 25.04 13.13
CA ASN A 480 -3.39 25.10 14.39
C ASN A 480 -4.89 25.31 14.13
N SER A 481 -5.49 24.50 13.24
CA SER A 481 -6.87 24.67 12.80
C SER A 481 -7.53 23.38 12.34
N TRP A 482 -8.86 23.31 12.49
CA TRP A 482 -9.71 22.19 12.08
C TRP A 482 -10.36 22.43 10.71
N HIS A 483 -10.42 21.38 9.90
CA HIS A 483 -11.11 21.36 8.61
C HIS A 483 -12.05 20.16 8.52
N MET A 484 -13.16 20.32 7.80
CA MET A 484 -14.07 19.22 7.50
C MET A 484 -13.51 18.38 6.36
N CYS A 485 -13.55 17.06 6.49
CA CYS A 485 -13.30 16.10 5.43
C CYS A 485 -14.61 15.52 4.90
N ALA A 486 -14.55 14.74 3.83
CA ALA A 486 -15.70 13.97 3.38
C ALA A 486 -16.27 13.10 4.52
N PRO A 487 -17.60 13.08 4.71
CA PRO A 487 -18.22 12.26 5.73
C PRO A 487 -18.16 10.78 5.33
N MET A 488 -18.14 9.90 6.34
CA MET A 488 -18.35 8.47 6.16
C MET A 488 -19.70 8.20 5.46
N ILE A 489 -19.80 7.03 4.84
CA ILE A 489 -21.03 6.53 4.22
C ILE A 489 -22.06 6.23 5.30
N GLU A 490 -21.64 5.60 6.41
CA GLU A 490 -22.52 5.27 7.53
C GLU A 490 -22.21 6.14 8.77
N ARG A 491 -23.23 6.38 9.60
CA ARG A 491 -23.07 7.07 10.89
C ARG A 491 -22.60 6.06 11.91
N ARG A 492 -21.53 6.37 12.64
CA ARG A 492 -20.91 5.41 13.56
C ARG A 492 -20.61 6.05 14.91
N TYR A 493 -21.06 5.43 15.98
CA TYR A 493 -20.67 5.71 17.35
C TYR A 493 -19.82 4.56 17.88
N ARG A 494 -18.74 4.86 18.61
CA ARG A 494 -17.74 3.91 19.12
C ARG A 494 -17.19 2.94 18.04
N PRO A 495 -16.79 3.41 16.85
CA PRO A 495 -16.15 2.54 15.87
C PRO A 495 -14.69 2.27 16.23
N GLY A 496 -14.13 1.19 15.70
CA GLY A 496 -12.70 0.96 15.65
C GLY A 496 -12.07 1.69 14.47
N VAL A 497 -10.82 2.15 14.61
CA VAL A 497 -10.07 2.79 13.53
C VAL A 497 -8.66 2.22 13.43
N ALA A 498 -8.16 2.05 12.21
CA ALA A 498 -6.76 1.71 11.96
C ALA A 498 -6.27 2.45 10.70
N VAL A 499 -4.97 2.71 10.64
CA VAL A 499 -4.34 3.28 9.44
C VAL A 499 -3.49 2.21 8.80
N VAL A 500 -3.82 1.89 7.54
CA VAL A 500 -3.10 0.89 6.75
C VAL A 500 -2.78 1.48 5.40
N ASP A 501 -1.52 1.37 4.99
CA ASP A 501 -1.06 1.78 3.67
C ASP A 501 -1.40 3.24 3.31
N GLY A 502 -1.32 4.13 4.30
CA GLY A 502 -1.65 5.54 4.15
C GLY A 502 -3.14 5.83 3.92
N LYS A 503 -4.02 4.89 4.24
CA LYS A 503 -5.48 5.03 4.21
C LYS A 503 -6.07 4.79 5.60
N ILE A 504 -7.17 5.47 5.91
CA ILE A 504 -7.89 5.25 7.18
C ILE A 504 -8.96 4.20 6.96
N TYR A 505 -9.01 3.20 7.84
CA TYR A 505 -10.04 2.17 7.87
C TYR A 505 -10.86 2.33 9.14
N VAL A 506 -12.18 2.33 8.99
CA VAL A 506 -13.14 2.40 10.10
C VAL A 506 -13.97 1.13 10.10
N LEU A 507 -14.03 0.47 11.26
CA LEU A 507 -14.65 -0.83 11.44
C LEU A 507 -15.72 -0.73 12.52
N GLY A 508 -16.87 -1.36 12.28
CA GLY A 508 -17.93 -1.50 13.27
C GLY A 508 -18.47 -0.18 13.83
N GLY A 509 -18.85 -0.21 15.10
CA GLY A 509 -19.59 0.86 15.74
C GLY A 509 -21.10 0.63 15.69
N GLU A 510 -21.84 1.55 16.28
CA GLU A 510 -23.30 1.48 16.39
C GLU A 510 -23.97 2.75 15.83
N GLU A 511 -25.21 2.58 15.36
CA GLU A 511 -26.12 3.63 14.93
C GLU A 511 -27.44 3.51 15.71
N GLY A 512 -27.77 4.52 16.52
CA GLY A 512 -28.86 4.40 17.49
C GLY A 512 -28.61 3.30 18.52
N TRP A 513 -29.68 2.73 19.07
CA TRP A 513 -29.61 1.78 20.19
C TRP A 513 -29.53 0.30 19.76
N ASP A 514 -29.94 -0.03 18.53
CA ASP A 514 -30.19 -1.42 18.11
C ASP A 514 -29.44 -1.83 16.83
N ARG A 515 -28.65 -0.94 16.20
CA ARG A 515 -27.94 -1.24 14.95
C ARG A 515 -26.43 -1.23 15.17
N TYR A 516 -25.83 -2.41 15.16
CA TYR A 516 -24.38 -2.60 15.12
C TYR A 516 -23.92 -2.75 13.67
N HIS A 517 -22.79 -2.15 13.33
CA HIS A 517 -22.17 -2.27 12.01
C HIS A 517 -21.16 -3.42 11.99
N ASP A 518 -21.09 -4.12 10.87
CA ASP A 518 -20.02 -5.03 10.47
C ASP A 518 -19.20 -4.47 9.31
N THR A 519 -19.74 -3.51 8.56
CA THR A 519 -19.10 -2.86 7.41
C THR A 519 -17.76 -2.21 7.78
N ILE A 520 -16.84 -2.26 6.82
CA ILE A 520 -15.51 -1.64 6.85
C ILE A 520 -15.49 -0.53 5.79
N GLU A 521 -15.23 0.69 6.24
CA GLU A 521 -15.09 1.85 5.36
C GLU A 521 -13.64 2.29 5.25
N ARG A 522 -13.20 2.63 4.04
CA ARG A 522 -11.84 3.14 3.75
C ARG A 522 -11.91 4.57 3.26
N TYR A 523 -11.10 5.44 3.83
CA TYR A 523 -10.90 6.82 3.40
C TYR A 523 -9.61 6.99 2.59
N ASP A 524 -9.74 7.71 1.47
CA ASP A 524 -8.63 8.19 0.66
C ASP A 524 -8.48 9.71 0.81
N ASP A 525 -7.37 10.16 1.40
CA ASP A 525 -7.07 11.57 1.61
C ASP A 525 -6.74 12.35 0.32
N LEU A 526 -6.34 11.65 -0.75
CA LEU A 526 -6.01 12.28 -2.03
C LEU A 526 -7.27 12.65 -2.82
N THR A 527 -8.30 11.82 -2.72
CA THR A 527 -9.60 12.05 -3.39
C THR A 527 -10.64 12.65 -2.45
N ASP A 528 -10.38 12.65 -1.14
CA ASP A 528 -11.34 13.00 -0.09
C ASP A 528 -12.65 12.22 -0.24
N THR A 529 -12.54 10.88 -0.27
CA THR A 529 -13.70 9.99 -0.47
C THR A 529 -13.64 8.77 0.43
N TRP A 530 -14.83 8.28 0.81
CA TRP A 530 -15.04 7.02 1.51
C TRP A 530 -15.61 5.95 0.58
N GLU A 531 -15.25 4.70 0.81
CA GLU A 531 -15.84 3.53 0.15
C GLU A 531 -15.98 2.36 1.13
N ILE A 532 -17.01 1.54 0.97
CA ILE A 532 -17.13 0.27 1.72
C ILE A 532 -16.27 -0.78 1.03
N VAL A 533 -15.32 -1.35 1.75
CA VAL A 533 -14.31 -2.30 1.22
C VAL A 533 -14.48 -3.74 1.71
N GLY A 534 -15.36 -3.97 2.67
CA GLY A 534 -15.61 -5.29 3.22
C GLY A 534 -16.49 -5.25 4.46
N GLU A 535 -16.63 -6.40 5.10
CA GLU A 535 -17.45 -6.60 6.30
C GLU A 535 -16.67 -7.47 7.31
N MET A 536 -16.88 -7.23 8.59
CA MET A 536 -16.41 -8.04 9.70
C MET A 536 -17.24 -9.33 9.83
N PRO A 537 -16.70 -10.41 10.42
CA PRO A 537 -17.46 -11.65 10.63
C PRO A 537 -18.69 -11.47 11.54
N THR A 538 -18.66 -10.48 12.43
CA THR A 538 -19.79 -10.11 13.28
C THR A 538 -19.88 -8.59 13.41
N SER A 539 -21.10 -8.08 13.47
CA SER A 539 -21.34 -6.67 13.80
C SER A 539 -21.03 -6.42 15.27
N ARG A 540 -20.33 -5.31 15.56
CA ARG A 540 -19.93 -4.97 16.94
C ARG A 540 -19.56 -3.49 17.08
N SER A 541 -19.74 -2.95 18.28
CA SER A 541 -19.24 -1.64 18.71
C SER A 541 -18.20 -1.82 19.81
N TRP A 542 -17.55 -0.73 20.24
CA TRP A 542 -16.55 -0.74 21.33
C TRP A 542 -15.34 -1.67 21.12
N LEU A 543 -15.15 -2.12 19.88
CA LEU A 543 -13.95 -2.80 19.47
C LEU A 543 -12.79 -1.80 19.39
N SER A 544 -11.60 -2.28 19.66
CA SER A 544 -10.39 -1.53 19.32
C SER A 544 -9.72 -2.12 18.09
N CYS A 545 -9.21 -1.25 17.23
CA CYS A 545 -8.48 -1.64 16.03
C CYS A 545 -7.08 -1.03 16.02
N VAL A 546 -6.10 -1.81 15.55
CA VAL A 546 -4.72 -1.34 15.30
C VAL A 546 -4.18 -1.99 14.04
N SER A 547 -3.18 -1.37 13.41
CA SER A 547 -2.45 -1.98 12.30
C SER A 547 -1.12 -2.58 12.76
N ILE A 548 -0.76 -3.74 12.19
CA ILE A 548 0.55 -4.36 12.36
C ILE A 548 1.08 -4.87 11.02
N GLN A 549 2.41 -4.99 10.90
CA GLN A 549 3.04 -5.63 9.76
C GLN A 549 3.34 -7.09 10.08
N ILE A 550 2.87 -8.03 9.26
CA ILE A 550 3.16 -9.46 9.40
C ILE A 550 3.87 -10.00 8.16
N HIS A 551 4.71 -11.01 8.37
CA HIS A 551 5.22 -11.80 7.26
C HIS A 551 4.15 -12.80 6.80
N GLN A 552 3.72 -12.70 5.55
CA GLN A 552 2.99 -13.76 4.88
C GLN A 552 3.92 -14.96 4.74
N ASP A 553 3.56 -16.07 5.37
CA ASP A 553 4.17 -17.35 5.06
C ASP A 553 3.98 -17.63 3.57
N ILE A 554 5.06 -17.62 2.79
CA ILE A 554 5.09 -18.03 1.37
C ILE A 554 4.93 -19.58 1.26
N ARG A 555 4.11 -20.17 2.13
CA ARG A 555 3.81 -21.60 2.16
C ARG A 555 2.31 -21.84 2.24
N THR A 556 1.61 -21.48 1.17
CA THR A 556 0.49 -22.28 0.69
C THR A 556 0.93 -22.97 -0.60
N SER A 557 1.69 -24.04 -0.42
CA SER A 557 1.73 -25.10 -1.42
C SER A 557 0.29 -25.55 -1.66
N SER A 558 -0.09 -25.60 -2.93
CA SER A 558 -1.30 -26.21 -3.48
C SER A 558 -1.69 -27.48 -2.73
N PRO A 559 -2.99 -27.78 -2.54
CA PRO A 559 -3.42 -29.08 -2.04
C PRO A 559 -3.19 -30.13 -3.12
N GLY A 560 -1.97 -30.64 -3.21
CA GLY A 560 -1.60 -31.82 -3.98
C GLY A 560 -1.82 -33.06 -3.13
N SER A 561 -2.89 -33.79 -3.42
CA SER A 561 -3.14 -35.21 -3.12
C SER A 561 -2.09 -35.92 -2.24
N ALA A 562 -2.42 -36.09 -0.95
CA ALA A 562 -1.78 -37.10 -0.13
C ALA A 562 -2.36 -38.48 -0.52
N GLU A 563 -1.58 -39.28 -1.26
CA GLU A 563 -1.81 -40.73 -1.31
C GLU A 563 -1.37 -41.36 0.03
N PRO A 564 -2.13 -42.30 0.59
CA PRO A 564 -1.74 -42.99 1.82
C PRO A 564 -0.72 -44.08 1.51
N TYR A 565 0.49 -43.94 2.05
CA TYR A 565 1.44 -45.05 2.11
C TYR A 565 0.90 -46.14 3.04
N GLY A 566 0.64 -47.31 2.46
CA GLY A 566 0.34 -48.55 3.17
C GLY A 566 1.58 -49.13 3.83
N TYR A 567 1.32 -49.83 4.93
CA TYR A 567 2.25 -50.70 5.64
C TYR A 567 2.80 -51.82 4.74
N GLU A 568 4.12 -52.04 4.79
CA GLU A 568 4.77 -53.35 4.98
C GLU A 568 6.14 -53.15 5.63
#